data_AF-A0A382N2U9-F1
#
_entry.id   AF-A0A382N2U9-F1
#
_cell.length_a   1.000
_cell.length_b   1.000
_cell.length_c   1.000
_cell.angle_alpha   90.00
_cell.angle_beta   90.00
_cell.angle_gamma   90.00
#
_symmetry.space_group_name_H-M   'P 1'
#
loop_
_entity.id
_entity.type
_entity.pdbx_description
1 polymer ?
#
loop_
_entity_poly.entity_id
_entity_poly.type
_entity_poly.pdbx_seq_one_letter_code
_entity_poly.pdbx_strand_id
1 'polypeptide(L)'
;VAAPKGKDEDVRLMAALATFGVTSIVFFSVILLAPPVKVGPSEGELAPDFTAQAYNGGSWNDFRLSELFNRSWEEGGDGNWILIQYIDTDCPYCWTEGEKMSELHSQWGQDVTFVTVVLELSIGGHEGSTAEIEAFRDKTSHDGCKGGSVNCADRPGSAHPWLYVDDL
;
A
#
# COMPACT_ATOMS: atom_id res chain seq x y z
N VAL A 1 -26.84 47.25 -44.99
CA VAL A 1 -26.74 47.46 -43.54
C VAL A 1 -25.92 46.31 -42.98
N ALA A 2 -24.65 46.55 -42.63
CA ALA A 2 -23.78 45.53 -42.04
C ALA A 2 -24.06 45.48 -40.53
N ALA A 3 -24.46 44.31 -40.03
CA ALA A 3 -24.64 44.08 -38.60
C ALA A 3 -23.28 44.25 -37.87
N PRO A 4 -23.24 44.86 -36.67
CA PRO A 4 -21.97 45.13 -35.99
C PRO A 4 -21.33 43.82 -35.54
N LYS A 5 -20.21 43.45 -36.19
CA LYS A 5 -19.57 42.13 -36.09
C LYS A 5 -18.71 41.91 -34.83
N GLY A 6 -18.75 42.81 -33.85
CA GLY A 6 -17.86 42.76 -32.66
C GLY A 6 -18.57 42.59 -31.32
N LYS A 7 -19.88 42.85 -31.22
CA LYS A 7 -20.57 42.92 -29.93
C LYS A 7 -20.78 41.55 -29.27
N ASP A 8 -21.01 40.52 -30.09
CA ASP A 8 -21.19 39.14 -29.59
C ASP A 8 -19.87 38.46 -29.23
N GLU A 9 -18.78 38.79 -29.93
CA GLU A 9 -17.44 38.26 -29.63
C GLU A 9 -16.90 38.85 -28.32
N ASP A 10 -17.06 40.15 -28.09
CA ASP A 10 -16.68 40.81 -26.83
C ASP A 10 -17.51 40.29 -25.64
N VAL A 11 -18.81 40.05 -25.83
CA VAL A 11 -19.67 39.48 -24.78
C VAL A 11 -19.26 38.05 -24.44
N ARG A 12 -18.90 37.23 -25.44
CA ARG A 12 -18.39 35.86 -25.23
C ARG A 12 -17.02 35.87 -24.55
N LEU A 13 -16.14 36.79 -24.93
CA LEU A 13 -14.81 36.93 -24.33
C LEU A 13 -14.91 37.38 -22.86
N MET A 14 -15.76 38.37 -22.57
CA MET A 14 -16.01 38.83 -21.20
C MET A 14 -16.67 37.76 -20.34
N ALA A 15 -17.64 37.02 -20.90
CA ALA A 15 -18.25 35.88 -20.21
C ALA A 15 -17.20 34.80 -19.90
N ALA A 16 -16.33 34.46 -20.85
CA ALA A 16 -15.25 33.49 -20.63
C ALA A 16 -14.26 33.95 -19.55
N LEU A 17 -13.85 35.23 -19.56
CA LEU A 17 -12.96 35.79 -18.54
C LEU A 17 -13.60 35.77 -17.15
N ALA A 18 -14.89 36.11 -17.05
CA ALA A 18 -15.64 36.08 -15.81
C ALA A 18 -15.77 34.65 -15.28
N THR A 19 -16.11 33.67 -16.13
CA THR A 19 -16.19 32.27 -15.75
C THR A 19 -14.83 31.73 -15.30
N PHE A 20 -13.75 32.07 -16.02
CA PHE A 20 -12.39 31.66 -15.66
C PHE A 20 -11.95 32.30 -14.33
N GLY A 21 -12.27 33.57 -14.10
CA GLY A 21 -11.99 34.26 -12.84
C GLY A 21 -12.71 33.61 -11.67
N VAL A 22 -14.02 33.35 -11.79
CA VAL A 22 -14.82 32.72 -10.73
C VAL A 22 -14.33 31.29 -10.45
N THR A 23 -14.11 30.48 -11.48
CA THR A 23 -13.63 29.10 -11.31
C THR A 23 -12.23 29.05 -10.70
N SER A 24 -11.33 29.97 -11.10
CA SER A 24 -9.99 30.06 -10.52
C SER A 24 -10.03 30.43 -9.04
N ILE A 25 -10.87 31.39 -8.64
CA ILE A 25 -11.03 31.78 -7.23
C ILE A 25 -11.56 30.61 -6.40
N VAL A 26 -12.56 29.89 -6.90
CA VAL A 26 -13.12 28.71 -6.21
C VAL A 26 -12.06 27.62 -6.08
N PHE A 27 -11.33 27.31 -7.15
CA PHE A 27 -10.28 26.29 -7.13
C PHE A 27 -9.15 26.65 -6.15
N PHE A 28 -8.67 27.89 -6.16
CA PHE A 28 -7.66 28.37 -5.21
C PHE A 28 -8.17 28.35 -3.77
N SER A 29 -9.44 28.71 -3.56
CA SER A 29 -10.06 28.69 -2.23
C SER A 29 -10.18 27.26 -1.70
N VAL A 30 -10.54 26.29 -2.54
CA VAL A 30 -10.55 24.86 -2.16
C VAL A 30 -9.16 24.38 -1.78
N ILE A 31 -8.12 24.70 -2.55
CA ILE A 31 -6.74 24.30 -2.23
C ILE A 31 -6.24 24.92 -0.92
N LEU A 32 -6.56 26.20 -0.67
CA LEU A 32 -6.08 26.91 0.53
C LEU A 32 -6.85 26.55 1.81
N LEU A 33 -8.13 26.19 1.68
CA LEU A 33 -9.01 25.90 2.82
C LEU A 33 -9.14 24.40 3.11
N ALA A 34 -8.83 23.53 2.14
CA ALA A 34 -8.84 22.10 2.38
C ALA A 34 -7.78 21.75 3.44
N PRO A 35 -8.16 21.06 4.53
CA PRO A 35 -7.16 20.57 5.47
C PRO A 35 -6.21 19.61 4.74
N PRO A 36 -4.90 19.66 5.03
CA PRO A 36 -3.97 18.69 4.46
C PRO A 36 -4.43 17.28 4.86
N VAL A 37 -4.46 16.39 3.88
CA VAL A 37 -4.74 14.98 4.13
C VAL A 37 -3.65 14.46 5.05
N LYS A 38 -4.04 13.98 6.23
CA LYS A 38 -3.08 13.41 7.17
C LYS A 38 -2.76 11.99 6.73
N VAL A 39 -1.50 11.77 6.37
CA VAL A 39 -0.98 10.48 5.94
C VAL A 39 0.05 10.05 6.97
N GLY A 40 -0.08 8.83 7.49
CA GLY A 40 0.79 8.35 8.53
C GLY A 40 0.25 7.11 9.26
N PRO A 41 1.00 6.61 10.26
CA PRO A 41 0.66 5.41 10.98
C PRO A 41 -0.34 5.63 12.12
N SER A 42 -0.73 6.88 12.39
CA SER A 42 -1.62 7.19 13.51
C SER A 42 -3.07 6.85 13.16
N GLU A 43 -3.86 6.52 14.18
CA GLU A 43 -5.28 6.24 13.99
C GLU A 43 -6.00 7.42 13.30
N GLY A 44 -6.77 7.12 12.25
CA GLY A 44 -7.49 8.10 11.44
C GLY A 44 -6.65 8.79 10.36
N GLU A 45 -5.36 8.47 10.24
CA GLU A 45 -4.53 8.88 9.12
C GLU A 45 -4.66 7.90 7.95
N LEU A 46 -4.50 8.40 6.73
CA LEU A 46 -4.48 7.56 5.53
C LEU A 46 -3.14 6.81 5.46
N ALA A 47 -3.20 5.54 5.06
CA ALA A 47 -2.00 4.77 4.77
C ALA A 47 -1.23 5.43 3.60
N PRO A 48 0.10 5.62 3.72
CA PRO A 48 0.91 6.11 2.61
C PRO A 48 0.90 5.08 1.47
N ASP A 49 0.74 5.55 0.24
CA ASP A 49 0.88 4.70 -0.94
C ASP A 49 2.37 4.43 -1.21
N PHE A 50 2.69 3.22 -1.66
CA PHE A 50 4.04 2.80 -2.01
C PHE A 50 4.01 1.83 -3.20
N THR A 51 5.16 1.66 -3.85
CA THR A 51 5.31 0.75 -4.98
C THR A 51 6.62 -0.01 -4.84
N ALA A 52 6.57 -1.34 -4.93
CA ALA A 52 7.70 -2.23 -4.71
C ALA A 52 7.49 -3.58 -5.42
N GLN A 53 8.51 -4.45 -5.43
CA GLN A 53 8.35 -5.83 -5.89
C GLN A 53 7.64 -6.65 -4.81
N ALA A 54 6.74 -7.53 -5.22
CA ALA A 54 6.08 -8.47 -4.31
C ALA A 54 6.05 -9.88 -4.87
N TYR A 55 6.30 -10.85 -3.99
CA TYR A 55 6.24 -12.27 -4.28
C TYR A 55 4.87 -12.86 -3.90
N ASN A 56 4.29 -13.61 -4.84
CA ASN A 56 2.97 -14.22 -4.71
C ASN A 56 2.97 -15.76 -4.55
N GLY A 57 4.15 -16.38 -4.39
CA GLY A 57 4.28 -17.85 -4.31
C GLY A 57 4.63 -18.54 -5.61
N GLY A 58 5.07 -17.78 -6.61
CA GLY A 58 5.62 -18.34 -7.84
C GLY A 58 6.32 -17.30 -8.71
N SER A 59 6.00 -16.02 -8.55
CA SER A 59 6.66 -14.94 -9.28
C SER A 59 6.70 -13.64 -8.50
N TRP A 60 7.72 -12.85 -8.79
CA TRP A 60 7.82 -11.46 -8.39
C TRP A 60 7.04 -10.57 -9.37
N ASN A 61 6.25 -9.65 -8.83
CA ASN A 61 5.43 -8.73 -9.61
C ASN A 61 5.47 -7.33 -9.01
N ASP A 62 5.24 -6.31 -9.84
CA ASP A 62 5.03 -4.94 -9.37
C ASP A 62 3.78 -4.88 -8.48
N PHE A 63 3.94 -4.35 -7.27
CA PHE A 63 2.86 -4.13 -6.32
C PHE A 63 2.74 -2.65 -6.00
N ARG A 64 1.50 -2.16 -5.95
CA ARG A 64 1.16 -0.83 -5.43
C ARG A 64 0.01 -0.93 -4.45
N LEU A 65 0.16 -0.34 -3.27
CA LEU A 65 -0.85 -0.43 -2.21
C LEU A 65 -2.20 0.14 -2.67
N SER A 66 -2.20 1.27 -3.37
CA SER A 66 -3.44 1.90 -3.84
C SER A 66 -4.23 1.12 -4.89
N GLU A 67 -3.70 0.00 -5.40
CA GLU A 67 -4.44 -0.94 -6.25
C GLU A 67 -5.38 -1.84 -5.44
N LEU A 68 -5.14 -2.00 -4.13
CA LEU A 68 -6.03 -2.74 -3.23
C LEU A 68 -7.27 -1.92 -2.80
N PHE A 69 -7.22 -0.60 -2.97
CA PHE A 69 -8.29 0.28 -2.51
C PHE A 69 -9.48 0.26 -3.48
N ASN A 70 -10.67 -0.02 -2.93
CA ASN A 70 -11.91 0.12 -3.68
C ASN A 70 -12.26 1.61 -3.85
N ARG A 71 -11.89 2.17 -5.01
CA ARG A 71 -12.18 3.57 -5.37
C ARG A 71 -13.66 3.85 -5.64
N SER A 72 -14.47 2.80 -5.75
CA SER A 72 -15.93 2.87 -5.95
C SER A 72 -16.70 2.57 -4.66
N TRP A 73 -16.03 2.55 -3.51
CA TRP A 73 -16.69 2.38 -2.23
C TRP A 73 -17.57 3.59 -1.89
N GLU A 74 -18.77 3.32 -1.39
CA GLU A 74 -19.73 4.32 -0.95
C GLU A 74 -20.08 4.09 0.53
N GLU A 75 -20.44 5.17 1.22
CA GLU A 75 -20.80 5.13 2.64
C GLU A 75 -21.99 4.18 2.86
N GLY A 76 -21.80 3.20 3.75
CA GLY A 76 -22.79 2.15 4.04
C GLY A 76 -22.62 0.86 3.24
N GLY A 77 -21.66 0.79 2.30
CA GLY A 77 -21.25 -0.44 1.64
C GLY A 77 -20.19 -1.23 2.42
N ASP A 78 -20.03 -2.51 2.09
CA ASP A 78 -18.97 -3.35 2.65
C ASP A 78 -17.59 -2.79 2.25
N GLY A 79 -16.78 -2.48 3.25
CA GLY A 79 -15.40 -1.98 3.06
C GLY A 79 -14.42 -3.11 2.79
N ASN A 80 -13.34 -2.80 2.05
CA ASN A 80 -12.21 -3.71 1.93
C ASN A 80 -11.31 -3.56 3.15
N TRP A 81 -11.13 -4.64 3.92
CA TRP A 81 -10.21 -4.66 5.04
C TRP A 81 -8.82 -5.09 4.55
N ILE A 82 -7.80 -4.32 4.91
CA ILE A 82 -6.41 -4.58 4.52
C ILE A 82 -5.57 -4.59 5.79
N LEU A 83 -4.80 -5.65 5.98
CA LEU A 83 -3.81 -5.76 7.05
C LEU A 83 -2.42 -5.68 6.43
N ILE A 84 -1.67 -4.64 6.78
CA ILE A 84 -0.27 -4.49 6.40
C ILE A 84 0.59 -4.84 7.62
N GLN A 85 1.43 -5.85 7.50
CA GLN A 85 2.37 -6.28 8.52
C GLN A 85 3.79 -5.97 8.07
N TYR A 86 4.60 -5.37 8.93
CA TYR A 86 6.02 -5.18 8.70
C TYR A 86 6.82 -6.23 9.46
N ILE A 87 7.71 -6.95 8.78
CA ILE A 87 8.55 -7.99 9.38
C ILE A 87 9.98 -7.90 8.89
N ASP A 88 10.85 -8.54 9.65
CA ASP A 88 12.20 -8.90 9.26
C ASP A 88 12.31 -10.42 9.45
N THR A 89 12.79 -11.15 8.44
CA THR A 89 12.92 -12.61 8.45
C THR A 89 13.96 -13.11 9.45
N ASP A 90 14.89 -12.24 9.84
CA ASP A 90 15.95 -12.50 10.80
C ASP A 90 15.58 -12.12 12.23
N CYS A 91 14.55 -11.28 12.42
CA CYS A 91 14.09 -10.92 13.75
C CYS A 91 13.50 -12.14 14.49
N PRO A 92 14.05 -12.56 15.66
CA PRO A 92 13.57 -13.74 16.37
C PRO A 92 12.11 -13.67 16.82
N TYR A 93 11.59 -12.45 17.03
CA TYR A 93 10.18 -12.24 17.34
C TYR A 93 9.31 -12.39 16.09
N CYS A 94 9.68 -11.75 14.97
CA CYS A 94 8.98 -11.89 13.68
C CYS A 94 8.95 -13.34 13.19
N TRP A 95 10.01 -14.09 13.45
CA TRP A 95 10.08 -15.53 13.21
C TRP A 95 8.95 -16.30 13.91
N THR A 96 8.74 -16.05 15.21
CA THR A 96 7.68 -16.71 15.98
C THR A 96 6.28 -16.21 15.62
N GLU A 97 6.15 -14.93 15.26
CA GLU A 97 4.87 -14.34 14.83
C GLU A 97 4.35 -14.92 13.52
N GLY A 98 5.19 -15.64 12.75
CA GLY A 98 4.75 -16.40 11.59
C GLY A 98 3.62 -17.41 11.90
N GLU A 99 3.62 -18.02 13.08
CA GLU A 99 2.50 -18.87 13.53
C GLU A 99 1.25 -18.03 13.76
N LYS A 100 1.39 -16.88 14.42
CA LYS A 100 0.27 -16.01 14.72
C LYS A 100 -0.42 -15.50 13.46
N MET A 101 0.36 -15.15 12.44
CA MET A 101 -0.17 -14.71 11.15
C MET A 101 -0.89 -15.83 10.41
N SER A 102 -0.40 -17.06 10.51
CA SER A 102 -1.10 -18.24 9.98
C SER A 102 -2.48 -18.41 10.65
N GLU A 103 -2.55 -18.25 11.98
CA GLU A 103 -3.83 -18.31 12.72
C GLU A 103 -4.79 -17.19 12.30
N LEU A 104 -4.31 -15.95 12.20
CA LEU A 104 -5.13 -14.80 11.82
C LEU A 104 -5.65 -14.94 10.40
N HIS A 105 -4.80 -15.37 9.47
CA HIS A 105 -5.23 -15.61 8.09
C HIS A 105 -6.25 -16.76 8.02
N SER A 106 -6.13 -17.80 8.85
CA SER A 106 -7.12 -18.88 8.89
C SER A 106 -8.52 -18.41 9.30
N GLN A 107 -8.59 -17.35 10.11
CA GLN A 107 -9.84 -16.78 10.61
C GLN A 107 -10.40 -15.69 9.70
N TRP A 108 -9.53 -14.85 9.14
CA TRP A 108 -9.93 -13.60 8.49
C TRP A 108 -9.50 -13.48 7.03
N GLY A 109 -8.72 -14.42 6.49
CA GLY A 109 -8.16 -14.33 5.14
C GLY A 109 -9.18 -14.38 4.00
N GLN A 110 -10.47 -14.58 4.28
CA GLN A 110 -11.56 -14.42 3.30
C GLN A 110 -12.11 -12.99 3.25
N ASP A 111 -12.04 -12.26 4.37
CA ASP A 111 -12.61 -10.92 4.52
C ASP A 111 -11.54 -9.82 4.52
N VAL A 112 -10.31 -10.17 4.87
CA VAL A 112 -9.17 -9.27 5.03
C VAL A 112 -8.08 -9.64 4.03
N THR A 113 -7.59 -8.64 3.31
CA THR A 113 -6.42 -8.76 2.44
C THR A 113 -5.15 -8.61 3.27
N PHE A 114 -4.33 -9.66 3.33
CA PHE A 114 -3.04 -9.64 4.04
C PHE A 114 -1.92 -9.20 3.10
N VAL A 115 -1.11 -8.25 3.55
CA VAL A 115 0.12 -7.81 2.90
C VAL A 115 1.23 -7.82 3.95
N THR A 116 2.30 -8.55 3.70
CA THR A 116 3.49 -8.53 4.54
C THR A 116 4.58 -7.77 3.82
N VAL A 117 5.16 -6.75 4.45
CA VAL A 117 6.31 -5.99 3.96
C VAL A 117 7.53 -6.48 4.72
N VAL A 118 8.51 -6.99 3.98
CA VAL A 118 9.79 -7.46 4.53
C VAL A 118 10.81 -6.33 4.42
N LEU A 119 11.41 -6.00 5.56
CA LEU A 119 12.44 -4.98 5.68
C LEU A 119 13.63 -5.53 6.46
N GLU A 120 14.79 -4.90 6.33
CA GLU A 120 15.98 -5.24 7.10
C GLU A 120 16.08 -4.33 8.34
N LEU A 121 15.87 -4.88 9.54
CA LEU A 121 16.18 -4.15 10.76
C LEU A 121 17.70 -4.12 10.92
N SER A 122 18.22 -3.08 11.57
CA SER A 122 19.66 -2.96 11.86
C SER A 122 20.13 -3.93 12.97
N ILE A 123 19.83 -5.21 12.83
CA ILE A 123 20.31 -6.32 13.66
C ILE A 123 21.64 -6.78 13.03
N GLY A 124 22.66 -7.05 13.84
CA GLY A 124 23.97 -7.44 13.30
C GLY A 124 23.98 -8.90 12.83
N GLY A 125 24.74 -9.19 11.76
CA GLY A 125 25.13 -10.56 11.40
C GLY A 125 24.18 -11.31 10.47
N HIS A 126 23.31 -10.60 9.77
CA HIS A 126 22.45 -11.13 8.71
C HIS A 126 22.41 -10.15 7.54
N GLU A 127 21.97 -10.61 6.37
CA GLU A 127 21.74 -9.81 5.17
C GLU A 127 20.53 -10.42 4.49
N GLY A 128 19.44 -9.67 4.40
CA GLY A 128 18.20 -10.17 3.83
C GLY A 128 18.35 -10.46 2.34
N SER A 129 17.59 -11.41 1.82
CA SER A 129 17.53 -11.64 0.37
C SER A 129 16.13 -12.01 -0.11
N THR A 130 15.87 -11.76 -1.39
CA THR A 130 14.62 -12.18 -2.04
C THR A 130 14.40 -13.69 -1.94
N ALA A 131 15.47 -14.49 -2.02
CA ALA A 131 15.40 -15.94 -1.83
C ALA A 131 14.99 -16.34 -0.41
N GLU A 132 15.42 -15.57 0.59
CA GLU A 132 14.99 -15.75 1.98
C GLU A 132 13.53 -15.37 2.17
N ILE A 133 13.07 -14.27 1.57
CA ILE A 133 11.66 -13.84 1.55
C ILE A 133 10.77 -14.95 0.99
N GLU A 134 11.14 -15.50 -0.17
CA GLU A 134 10.43 -16.63 -0.80
C GLU A 134 10.37 -17.82 0.16
N ALA A 135 11.50 -18.18 0.77
CA ALA A 135 11.60 -19.35 1.63
C ALA A 135 10.85 -19.20 2.95
N PHE A 136 10.86 -18.01 3.56
CA PHE A 136 10.11 -17.71 4.78
C PHE A 136 8.60 -17.79 4.53
N ARG A 137 8.13 -17.25 3.39
CA ARG A 137 6.72 -17.29 2.97
C ARG A 137 6.27 -18.70 2.65
N ASP A 138 6.98 -19.38 1.76
CA ASP A 138 6.60 -20.69 1.21
C ASP A 138 6.95 -21.83 2.16
N LYS A 139 7.69 -21.52 3.23
CA LYS A 139 8.19 -22.48 4.21
C LYS A 139 9.06 -23.56 3.53
N THR A 140 9.98 -23.11 2.68
CA THR A 140 10.93 -23.95 1.94
C THR A 140 12.34 -23.81 2.52
N SER A 141 13.23 -24.70 2.08
CA SER A 141 14.59 -24.75 2.63
C SER A 141 15.42 -23.56 2.17
N HIS A 142 15.88 -22.75 3.12
CA HIS A 142 16.88 -21.70 2.92
C HIS A 142 17.60 -21.47 4.24
N ASP A 143 18.93 -21.45 4.21
CA ASP A 143 19.74 -21.20 5.40
C ASP A 143 19.98 -19.70 5.51
N GLY A 144 19.56 -19.07 6.61
CA GLY A 144 19.71 -17.62 6.76
C GLY A 144 18.71 -17.00 7.69
N CYS A 145 17.52 -17.59 7.86
CA CYS A 145 16.49 -17.00 8.71
C CYS A 145 16.89 -16.92 10.20
N LYS A 146 16.16 -16.07 10.94
CA LYS A 146 16.30 -15.88 12.40
C LYS A 146 17.74 -15.54 12.83
N GLY A 147 18.31 -14.50 12.23
CA GLY A 147 19.65 -13.99 12.52
C GLY A 147 20.73 -14.91 11.96
N GLY A 148 20.52 -15.48 10.77
CA GLY A 148 21.49 -16.37 10.12
C GLY A 148 21.58 -17.77 10.71
N SER A 149 20.72 -18.15 11.66
CA SER A 149 20.96 -19.28 12.56
C SER A 149 20.10 -20.51 12.32
N VAL A 150 19.00 -20.39 11.58
CA VAL A 150 18.06 -21.49 11.32
C VAL A 150 17.63 -21.55 9.86
N ASN A 151 17.07 -22.69 9.48
CA ASN A 151 16.51 -22.87 8.16
C ASN A 151 15.07 -22.31 8.11
N CYS A 152 14.74 -21.54 7.08
CA CYS A 152 13.43 -20.92 6.89
C CYS A 152 12.25 -21.92 6.89
N ALA A 153 12.49 -23.17 6.50
CA ALA A 153 11.49 -24.24 6.55
C ALA A 153 11.03 -24.60 7.97
N ASP A 154 11.85 -24.31 8.98
CA ASP A 154 11.56 -24.61 10.39
C ASP A 154 10.70 -23.53 11.05
N ARG A 155 10.27 -22.51 10.30
CA ARG A 155 9.41 -21.43 10.82
C ARG A 155 8.10 -21.99 11.40
N PRO A 156 7.68 -21.56 12.59
CA PRO A 156 6.35 -21.86 13.12
C PRO A 156 5.23 -21.40 12.18
N GLY A 157 4.08 -22.09 12.19
CA GLY A 157 2.93 -21.79 11.32
C GLY A 157 2.95 -22.53 9.98
N SER A 158 2.04 -22.14 9.08
CA SER A 158 1.93 -22.70 7.73
C SER A 158 2.67 -21.84 6.70
N ALA A 159 2.84 -22.37 5.49
CA ALA A 159 3.15 -21.53 4.34
C ALA A 159 2.08 -20.43 4.21
N HIS A 160 2.49 -19.23 3.83
CA HIS A 160 1.64 -18.04 3.79
C HIS A 160 1.11 -17.82 2.37
N PRO A 161 -0.21 -17.97 2.11
CA PRO A 161 -0.78 -17.83 0.77
C PRO A 161 -1.05 -16.37 0.33
N TRP A 162 -0.46 -15.37 1.00
CA TRP A 162 -0.66 -13.94 0.70
C TRP A 162 0.62 -13.27 0.16
N LEU A 163 0.59 -11.96 -0.07
CA LEU A 163 1.69 -11.21 -0.70
C LEU A 163 2.80 -10.85 0.28
N TYR A 164 4.05 -11.04 -0.14
CA TYR A 164 5.25 -10.57 0.54
C TYR A 164 5.91 -9.49 -0.31
N VAL A 165 5.95 -8.26 0.16
CA VAL A 165 6.57 -7.10 -0.49
C VAL A 165 8.02 -6.97 -0.01
N ASP A 166 8.92 -6.73 -0.94
CA ASP A 166 10.34 -6.53 -0.69
C ASP A 166 10.66 -5.03 -0.50
N ASP A 167 11.21 -4.69 0.67
CA ASP A 167 11.71 -3.37 1.08
C ASP A 167 13.12 -3.49 1.70
N LEU A 168 13.89 -4.50 1.28
CA LEU A 168 15.31 -4.67 1.63
C LEU A 168 16.20 -3.60 0.98
#